data_AF-A0A3B8VF70-F1
#
_entry.id   AF-A0A3B8VF70-F1
#
_cell.length_a   1.000
_cell.length_b   1.000
_cell.length_c   1.000
_cell.angle_alpha   90.00
_cell.angle_beta   90.00
_cell.angle_gamma   90.00
#
_symmetry.space_group_name_H-M   'P 1'
#
loop_
_entity.id
_entity.type
_entity.pdbx_description
1 polymer ?
#
loop_
_entity_poly.entity_id
_entity_poly.type
_entity_poly.pdbx_seq_one_letter_code
_entity_poly.pdbx_strand_id
1 'polypeptide(L)'
;MKKHFFRYAASRHFIKSLFCAAFVCACFFTLFSCAKKRFDLYDYVSECRGNVLVAETAESGNETADEISLLTVYSIERESPYLSDGAKGEMQKLTSFYFCAKDGSAVYSLKYENGDICGGGEASYDDVKKQYYYTCPLNTADATSLHVEITDEKSKRTYSFLAKSVKTETTLSPRDVLARLSETEIELIGSLREENVFLGEIRLRLISSEGKNYYYAGIVDRKNNVRSFLLDGETGKILAKRESNED
;
A
#
# COMPACT_ATOMS: atom_id res chain seq x y z
N MET A 1 -31.19 -90.59 52.15
CA MET A 1 -31.53 -90.29 53.57
C MET A 1 -31.51 -88.77 53.76
N LYS A 2 -32.65 -88.19 54.21
CA LYS A 2 -32.79 -87.10 55.22
C LYS A 2 -31.74 -85.96 55.16
N LYS A 3 -32.02 -84.66 54.96
CA LYS A 3 -33.10 -83.71 55.37
C LYS A 3 -32.94 -82.47 54.45
N HIS A 4 -33.95 -81.81 53.88
CA HIS A 4 -35.01 -80.96 54.43
C HIS A 4 -34.56 -79.71 55.23
N PHE A 5 -35.12 -78.56 54.80
CA PHE A 5 -35.25 -77.25 55.47
C PHE A 5 -34.01 -76.33 55.49
N PHE A 6 -34.08 -74.99 55.38
CA PHE A 6 -35.16 -74.02 55.61
C PHE A 6 -34.93 -72.76 54.75
N ARG A 7 -36.02 -72.07 54.37
CA ARG A 7 -36.04 -70.71 53.79
C ARG A 7 -35.49 -69.71 54.82
N TYR A 8 -34.88 -68.59 54.39
CA TYR A 8 -35.19 -67.28 54.97
C TYR A 8 -34.85 -66.15 53.99
N ALA A 9 -35.71 -65.13 54.04
CA ALA A 9 -35.83 -64.05 53.09
C ALA A 9 -35.06 -62.79 53.52
N ALA A 10 -34.98 -61.89 52.55
CA ALA A 10 -35.11 -60.44 52.66
C ALA A 10 -33.85 -59.58 52.92
N SER A 11 -33.67 -58.70 51.95
CA SER A 11 -33.54 -57.24 52.12
C SER A 11 -32.21 -56.68 52.63
N ARG A 12 -31.58 -55.88 51.78
CA ARG A 12 -31.31 -54.44 51.99
C ARG A 12 -30.58 -53.92 50.74
N HIS A 13 -31.25 -53.10 49.95
CA HIS A 13 -31.19 -51.63 49.97
C HIS A 13 -29.96 -51.06 49.26
N PHE A 14 -30.29 -50.10 48.40
CA PHE A 14 -29.59 -48.85 48.19
C PHE A 14 -28.54 -48.75 47.07
N ILE A 15 -29.02 -48.21 45.94
CA ILE A 15 -28.48 -47.06 45.18
C ILE A 15 -26.95 -46.93 45.16
N LYS A 16 -26.35 -46.98 43.97
CA LYS A 16 -25.70 -45.84 43.29
C LYS A 16 -24.82 -46.29 42.13
N SER A 17 -25.10 -45.69 40.96
CA SER A 17 -24.11 -45.24 39.96
C SER A 17 -23.37 -46.36 39.21
N LEU A 18 -22.98 -46.27 37.94
CA LEU A 18 -23.11 -45.33 36.85
C LEU A 18 -22.44 -46.05 35.66
N PHE A 19 -22.74 -45.60 34.43
CA PHE A 19 -21.96 -45.82 33.22
C PHE A 19 -21.98 -47.20 32.54
N CYS A 20 -22.83 -47.29 31.53
CA CYS A 20 -22.53 -47.67 30.13
C CYS A 20 -23.85 -47.45 29.35
N ALA A 21 -23.95 -47.06 28.09
CA ALA A 21 -23.07 -46.50 27.08
C ALA A 21 -24.01 -46.15 25.90
N ALA A 22 -23.49 -45.31 25.00
CA ALA A 22 -23.75 -45.34 23.55
C ALA A 22 -24.92 -44.53 22.93
N PHE A 23 -24.57 -44.02 21.74
CA PHE A 23 -25.39 -43.54 20.62
C PHE A 23 -25.90 -42.09 20.63
N VAL A 24 -25.06 -41.17 20.16
CA VAL A 24 -25.44 -40.22 19.09
C VAL A 24 -24.24 -40.03 18.15
N CYS A 25 -24.24 -40.79 17.06
CA CYS A 25 -23.42 -40.56 15.88
C CYS A 25 -24.27 -39.68 14.96
N ALA A 26 -24.05 -38.36 15.00
CA ALA A 26 -24.75 -37.41 14.13
C ALA A 26 -23.72 -36.47 13.49
N CYS A 27 -23.38 -36.80 12.24
CA CYS A 27 -23.12 -35.89 11.14
C CYS A 27 -22.32 -34.61 11.47
N PHE A 28 -21.01 -34.75 11.69
CA PHE A 28 -20.07 -33.67 11.38
C PHE A 28 -19.94 -33.56 9.85
N PHE A 29 -20.91 -32.91 9.20
CA PHE A 29 -20.65 -32.26 7.92
C PHE A 29 -19.70 -31.10 8.23
N THR A 30 -18.40 -31.35 8.05
CA THR A 30 -17.40 -30.29 7.97
C THR A 30 -17.74 -29.46 6.74
N LEU A 31 -18.50 -28.39 6.94
CA LEU A 31 -18.54 -27.25 6.03
C LEU A 31 -17.12 -26.66 6.01
N PHE A 32 -16.24 -27.24 5.21
CA PHE A 32 -15.16 -26.49 4.59
C PHE A 32 -15.82 -25.48 3.65
N SER A 33 -16.37 -24.42 4.24
CA SER A 33 -16.54 -23.16 3.54
C SER A 33 -15.14 -22.77 3.12
N CYS A 34 -14.78 -23.10 1.87
CA CYS A 34 -13.79 -22.32 1.14
C CYS A 34 -14.32 -20.89 1.20
N ALA A 35 -13.89 -20.14 2.22
CA ALA A 35 -14.19 -18.72 2.33
C ALA A 35 -13.66 -18.12 1.02
N LYS A 36 -14.57 -17.86 0.07
CA LYS A 36 -14.22 -17.22 -1.19
C LYS A 36 -13.48 -15.95 -0.79
N LYS A 37 -12.22 -15.84 -1.20
CA LYS A 37 -11.38 -14.67 -0.92
C LYS A 37 -12.22 -13.45 -1.28
N ARG A 38 -12.47 -12.58 -0.29
CA ARG A 38 -13.25 -11.36 -0.49
C ARG A 38 -12.54 -10.57 -1.59
N PHE A 39 -13.29 -10.18 -2.62
CA PHE A 39 -12.79 -9.36 -3.71
C PHE A 39 -12.20 -8.06 -3.12
N ASP A 40 -10.92 -7.82 -3.39
CA ASP A 40 -10.19 -6.65 -2.92
C ASP A 40 -9.50 -5.99 -4.12
N LEU A 41 -9.90 -4.76 -4.45
CA LEU A 41 -9.32 -4.01 -5.56
C LEU A 41 -7.82 -3.78 -5.38
N TYR A 42 -7.31 -3.72 -4.15
CA TYR A 42 -5.89 -3.54 -3.90
C TYR A 42 -5.04 -4.67 -4.49
N ASP A 43 -5.60 -5.87 -4.65
CA ASP A 43 -4.91 -6.99 -5.29
C ASP A 43 -4.55 -6.71 -6.75
N TYR A 44 -5.26 -5.78 -7.42
CA TYR A 44 -5.10 -5.41 -8.83
C TYR A 44 -4.31 -4.11 -9.05
N VAL A 45 -3.71 -3.56 -7.99
CA VAL A 45 -2.85 -2.37 -8.10
C VAL A 45 -1.51 -2.77 -8.73
N SER A 46 -1.22 -2.22 -9.91
CA SER A 46 0.04 -2.37 -10.67
C SER A 46 1.01 -1.21 -10.44
N GLU A 47 0.53 -0.10 -9.88
CA GLU A 47 1.36 1.00 -9.40
C GLU A 47 0.73 1.63 -8.15
N CYS A 48 1.49 1.72 -7.07
CA CYS A 48 1.11 2.36 -5.82
C CYS A 48 2.19 3.36 -5.40
N ARG A 49 1.88 4.66 -5.42
CA ARG A 49 2.65 5.65 -4.67
C ARG A 49 1.97 5.87 -3.32
N GLY A 50 2.37 5.09 -2.32
CA GLY A 50 1.69 5.01 -1.02
C GLY A 50 2.19 5.98 0.05
N ASN A 51 3.35 6.61 -0.17
CA ASN A 51 3.92 7.60 0.74
C ASN A 51 4.66 8.69 -0.05
N VAL A 52 4.62 9.91 0.47
CA VAL A 52 5.35 11.06 -0.05
C VAL A 52 6.03 11.73 1.13
N LEU A 53 7.35 11.90 1.07
CA LEU A 53 8.08 12.70 2.05
C LEU A 53 8.56 13.98 1.38
N VAL A 54 8.49 15.09 2.11
CA VAL A 54 8.90 16.41 1.61
C VAL A 54 9.83 17.09 2.61
N ALA A 55 10.81 17.82 2.09
CA ALA A 55 11.59 18.79 2.85
C ALA A 55 11.90 19.99 1.95
N GLU A 56 11.77 21.17 2.51
CA GLU A 56 12.39 22.37 1.95
C GLU A 56 13.79 22.52 2.54
N THR A 57 14.64 23.27 1.86
CA THR A 57 16.01 23.49 2.32
C THR A 57 16.00 24.13 3.70
N ALA A 58 16.63 23.47 4.67
CA ALA A 58 16.82 24.04 5.99
C ALA A 58 17.59 25.36 5.83
N GLU A 59 17.14 26.42 6.51
CA GLU A 59 17.87 27.68 6.63
C GLU A 59 19.31 27.36 7.08
N SER A 60 20.23 27.27 6.12
CA SER A 60 21.65 27.17 6.41
C SER A 60 22.04 28.55 6.91
N GLY A 61 22.35 28.63 8.21
CA GLY A 61 22.59 29.87 8.93
C GLY A 61 23.44 30.83 8.11
N ASN A 62 22.89 32.02 7.88
CA ASN A 62 23.54 33.18 7.26
C ASN A 62 24.50 32.85 6.12
N GLU A 63 23.96 32.50 4.95
CA GLU A 63 24.35 33.02 3.63
C GLU A 63 23.61 32.24 2.54
N THR A 64 22.48 32.81 2.09
CA THR A 64 21.74 32.47 0.85
C THR A 64 21.52 30.97 0.62
N ALA A 65 20.49 30.44 1.29
CA ALA A 65 19.82 29.20 0.93
C ALA A 65 19.04 29.42 -0.37
N ASP A 66 19.57 28.99 -1.50
CA ASP A 66 18.95 29.33 -2.78
C ASP A 66 19.32 28.40 -3.95
N GLU A 67 20.25 27.47 -3.82
CA GLU A 67 20.65 26.60 -4.94
C GLU A 67 19.70 25.42 -5.13
N ILE A 68 19.28 24.76 -4.06
CA ILE A 68 18.26 23.71 -4.06
C ILE A 68 17.09 24.21 -3.22
N SER A 69 15.85 24.06 -3.69
CA SER A 69 14.66 24.65 -3.03
C SER A 69 13.73 23.63 -2.39
N LEU A 70 13.65 22.42 -2.95
CA LEU A 70 12.70 21.40 -2.51
C LEU A 70 13.26 20.01 -2.76
N LEU A 71 13.06 19.11 -1.79
CA LEU A 71 13.23 17.67 -1.91
C LEU A 71 11.87 17.00 -1.76
N THR A 72 11.50 16.17 -2.73
CA THR A 72 10.34 15.28 -2.68
C THR A 72 10.79 13.84 -2.86
N VAL A 73 10.36 12.96 -1.97
CA VAL A 73 10.66 11.53 -1.98
C VAL A 73 9.37 10.74 -2.14
N TYR A 74 9.28 9.91 -3.16
CA TYR A 74 8.13 9.04 -3.40
C TYR A 74 8.48 7.60 -3.07
N SER A 75 7.68 6.97 -2.20
CA SER A 75 7.67 5.51 -2.04
C SER A 75 6.75 4.92 -3.10
N ILE A 76 7.29 4.04 -3.94
CA ILE A 76 6.59 3.49 -5.11
C ILE A 76 6.67 1.97 -5.05
N GLU A 77 5.53 1.28 -5.13
CA GLU A 77 5.45 -0.11 -5.52
C GLU A 77 4.93 -0.17 -6.96
N ARG A 78 5.68 -0.73 -7.90
CA ARG A 78 5.28 -0.74 -9.32
C ARG A 78 5.66 -2.06 -9.96
N GLU A 79 4.85 -2.49 -10.93
CA GLU A 79 5.17 -3.66 -11.73
C GLU A 79 6.45 -3.50 -12.55
N SER A 80 7.09 -4.63 -12.84
CA SER A 80 8.26 -4.74 -13.72
C SER A 80 8.14 -5.96 -14.64
N PRO A 81 8.24 -5.81 -15.98
CA PRO A 81 8.30 -4.54 -16.71
C PRO A 81 7.02 -3.70 -16.53
N TYR A 82 7.12 -2.39 -16.71
CA TYR A 82 5.95 -1.50 -16.69
C TYR A 82 5.28 -1.54 -18.07
N LEU A 83 4.19 -2.30 -18.18
CA LEU A 83 3.50 -2.56 -19.45
C LEU A 83 2.17 -1.83 -19.53
N SER A 84 1.49 -1.74 -18.39
CA SER A 84 0.15 -1.20 -18.27
C SER A 84 -0.86 -1.73 -19.30
N ASP A 85 -1.00 -3.06 -19.33
CA ASP A 85 -1.85 -3.79 -20.26
C ASP A 85 -3.17 -4.28 -19.60
N GLY A 86 -3.54 -3.66 -18.48
CA GLY A 86 -4.67 -4.09 -17.66
C GLY A 86 -4.42 -5.36 -16.84
N ALA A 87 -3.20 -5.94 -16.85
CA ALA A 87 -2.76 -7.01 -15.95
C ALA A 87 -1.69 -6.50 -15.01
N LYS A 88 -1.92 -6.68 -13.71
CA LYS A 88 -0.87 -6.51 -12.72
C LYS A 88 0.26 -7.54 -12.92
N GLY A 89 1.48 -7.04 -13.13
CA GLY A 89 2.72 -7.82 -13.14
C GLY A 89 3.35 -8.06 -11.76
N GLU A 90 4.62 -8.48 -11.77
CA GLU A 90 5.44 -8.65 -10.56
C GLU A 90 5.81 -7.28 -9.97
N MET A 91 5.51 -7.07 -8.68
CA MET A 91 5.70 -5.79 -8.01
C MET A 91 7.10 -5.62 -7.44
N GLN A 92 7.70 -4.46 -7.67
CA GLN A 92 8.97 -4.04 -7.09
C GLN A 92 8.79 -2.80 -6.21
N LYS A 93 9.56 -2.73 -5.13
CA LYS A 93 9.59 -1.56 -4.23
C LYS A 93 10.74 -0.63 -4.60
N LEU A 94 10.40 0.62 -4.85
CA LEU A 94 11.29 1.66 -5.33
C LEU A 94 11.11 2.91 -4.47
N THR A 95 12.19 3.67 -4.31
CA THR A 95 12.12 5.04 -3.80
C THR A 95 12.70 5.96 -4.86
N SER A 96 11.97 7.01 -5.19
CA SER A 96 12.42 8.05 -6.11
C SER A 96 12.54 9.38 -5.39
N PHE A 97 13.71 9.99 -5.48
CA PHE A 97 14.06 11.30 -4.96
C PHE A 97 13.97 12.30 -6.11
N TYR A 98 13.39 13.47 -5.86
CA TYR A 98 13.27 14.57 -6.81
C TYR A 98 13.63 15.86 -6.11
N PHE A 99 14.42 16.71 -6.76
CA PHE A 99 14.74 18.03 -6.23
C PHE A 99 14.95 19.06 -7.33
N CYS A 100 14.65 20.31 -7.02
CA CYS A 100 14.83 21.44 -7.93
C CYS A 100 16.12 22.17 -7.56
N ALA A 101 16.96 22.47 -8.56
CA ALA A 101 18.07 23.37 -8.41
C ALA A 101 17.91 24.59 -9.34
N LYS A 102 18.53 25.73 -8.99
CA LYS A 102 18.47 26.97 -9.79
C LYS A 102 18.98 26.78 -11.22
N ASP A 103 20.00 25.95 -11.40
CA ASP A 103 20.50 25.56 -12.72
C ASP A 103 20.48 24.03 -12.91
N GLY A 104 20.21 23.61 -14.14
CA GLY A 104 20.20 22.21 -14.56
C GLY A 104 21.54 21.70 -15.08
N SER A 105 22.63 22.42 -14.84
CA SER A 105 23.93 22.15 -15.46
C SER A 105 24.93 21.48 -14.51
N ALA A 106 24.69 21.58 -13.20
CA ALA A 106 25.51 20.94 -12.18
C ALA A 106 25.32 19.41 -12.16
N VAL A 107 26.30 18.73 -11.57
CA VAL A 107 26.22 17.30 -11.28
C VAL A 107 26.03 17.16 -9.78
N TYR A 108 24.97 16.47 -9.38
CA TYR A 108 24.63 16.25 -7.98
C TYR A 108 24.71 14.77 -7.64
N SER A 109 25.31 14.44 -6.50
CA SER A 109 25.17 13.13 -5.87
C SER A 109 24.23 13.19 -4.68
N LEU A 110 23.53 12.08 -4.44
CA LEU A 110 22.60 11.93 -3.33
C LEU A 110 23.08 10.81 -2.41
N LYS A 111 22.93 11.00 -1.10
CA LYS A 111 23.02 9.96 -0.07
C LYS A 111 21.76 9.96 0.78
N TYR A 112 21.34 8.79 1.24
CA TYR A 112 20.20 8.66 2.15
C TYR A 112 20.51 7.67 3.27
N GLU A 113 19.79 7.83 4.38
CA GLU A 113 19.82 6.93 5.53
C GLU A 113 18.39 6.55 5.92
N ASN A 114 18.06 5.26 5.88
CA ASN A 114 16.78 4.71 6.26
C ASN A 114 16.99 3.56 7.28
N GLY A 115 17.07 3.91 8.57
CA GLY A 115 17.50 2.97 9.60
C GLY A 115 18.94 2.51 9.35
N ASP A 116 19.16 1.20 9.29
CA ASP A 116 20.49 0.60 9.03
C ASP A 116 20.86 0.58 7.53
N ILE A 117 19.96 1.00 6.65
CA ILE A 117 20.19 1.01 5.19
C ILE A 117 20.66 2.41 4.78
N CYS A 118 21.92 2.51 4.38
CA CYS A 118 22.48 3.69 3.73
C CYS A 118 22.73 3.40 2.25
N GLY A 119 22.56 4.41 1.40
CA GLY A 119 22.83 4.28 -0.04
C GLY A 119 22.88 5.63 -0.72
N GLY A 120 23.09 5.62 -2.03
CA GLY A 120 23.25 6.85 -2.79
C GLY A 120 23.75 6.63 -4.21
N GLY A 121 23.80 7.71 -4.98
CA GLY A 121 24.25 7.71 -6.36
C GLY A 121 24.17 9.09 -7.00
N GLU A 122 24.63 9.20 -8.24
CA GLU A 122 24.50 10.41 -9.04
C GLU A 122 23.05 10.61 -9.48
N ALA A 123 22.54 11.84 -9.33
CA ALA A 123 21.21 12.21 -9.77
C ALA A 123 21.21 12.50 -11.28
N SER A 124 20.19 12.03 -11.97
CA SER A 124 19.90 12.37 -13.37
C SER A 124 19.09 13.67 -13.44
N TYR A 125 19.16 14.39 -14.56
CA TYR A 125 18.36 15.59 -14.79
C TYR A 125 17.19 15.31 -15.76
N ASP A 126 15.97 15.67 -15.37
CA ASP A 126 14.77 15.64 -16.22
C ASP A 126 14.60 17.03 -16.85
N ASP A 127 14.95 17.13 -18.13
CA ASP A 127 14.89 18.37 -18.90
C ASP A 127 13.48 18.90 -19.15
N VAL A 128 12.45 18.05 -19.08
CA VAL A 128 11.06 18.45 -19.30
C VAL A 128 10.49 19.05 -18.03
N LYS A 129 10.75 18.42 -16.88
CA LYS A 129 10.29 18.88 -15.57
C LYS A 129 11.24 19.87 -14.91
N LYS A 130 12.43 20.07 -15.47
CA LYS A 130 13.49 20.95 -14.96
C LYS A 130 13.87 20.63 -13.51
N GLN A 131 14.05 19.35 -13.21
CA GLN A 131 14.36 18.85 -11.87
C GLN A 131 15.35 17.68 -11.94
N TYR A 132 16.12 17.47 -10.88
CA TYR A 132 16.96 16.30 -10.72
C TYR A 132 16.17 15.15 -10.11
N TYR A 133 16.57 13.92 -10.39
CA TYR A 133 16.00 12.73 -9.81
C TYR A 133 17.01 11.60 -9.62
N TYR A 134 16.76 10.78 -8.62
CA TYR A 134 17.48 9.53 -8.38
C TYR A 134 16.46 8.46 -7.97
N THR A 135 16.56 7.24 -8.48
CA THR A 135 15.65 6.13 -8.12
C THR A 135 16.45 4.90 -7.79
N CYS A 136 16.11 4.25 -6.67
CA CYS A 136 16.77 3.03 -6.23
C CYS A 136 15.77 2.00 -5.66
N PRO A 137 16.13 0.71 -5.63
CA PRO A 137 15.40 -0.32 -4.88
C PRO A 137 15.52 -0.05 -3.37
N LEU A 138 14.51 0.62 -2.82
CA LEU A 138 14.41 0.95 -1.40
C LEU A 138 12.92 1.02 -1.02
N ASN A 139 12.56 0.43 0.12
CA ASN A 139 11.21 0.52 0.66
C ASN A 139 11.11 1.66 1.68
N THR A 140 10.29 2.66 1.39
CA THR A 140 10.01 3.81 2.27
C THR A 140 8.51 3.99 2.56
N ALA A 141 7.71 2.92 2.38
CA ALA A 141 6.25 2.98 2.50
C ALA A 141 5.77 3.43 3.88
N ASP A 142 6.49 3.01 4.93
CA ASP A 142 6.16 3.30 6.33
C ASP A 142 7.10 4.35 6.96
N ALA A 143 7.99 4.95 6.17
CA ALA A 143 8.92 5.96 6.67
C ALA A 143 8.17 7.24 7.07
N THR A 144 8.31 7.65 8.33
CA THR A 144 7.79 8.93 8.84
C THR A 144 8.74 10.08 8.51
N SER A 145 10.03 9.80 8.42
CA SER A 145 11.06 10.73 7.98
C SER A 145 12.23 10.00 7.31
N LEU A 146 13.03 10.75 6.54
CA LEU A 146 14.22 10.24 5.86
C LEU A 146 15.29 11.32 5.80
N HIS A 147 16.50 11.00 6.27
CA HIS A 147 17.65 11.87 6.12
C HIS A 147 18.23 11.71 4.71
N VAL A 148 18.45 12.84 4.03
CA VAL A 148 18.99 12.88 2.68
C VAL A 148 20.04 13.99 2.58
N GLU A 149 21.18 13.66 2.02
CA GLU A 149 22.22 14.63 1.68
C GLU A 149 22.36 14.74 0.17
N ILE A 150 22.44 15.96 -0.34
CA ILE A 150 22.68 16.24 -1.77
C ILE A 150 23.97 17.04 -1.87
N THR A 151 24.92 16.59 -2.69
CA THR A 151 26.22 17.25 -2.86
C THR A 151 26.38 17.71 -4.30
N ASP A 152 26.68 18.99 -4.50
CA ASP A 152 27.17 19.50 -5.78
C ASP A 152 28.61 19.02 -5.98
N GLU A 153 28.84 18.22 -7.00
CA GLU A 153 30.15 17.60 -7.24
C GLU A 153 31.23 18.57 -7.69
N LYS A 154 30.86 19.75 -8.19
CA LYS A 154 31.82 20.79 -8.60
C LYS A 154 32.21 21.68 -7.43
N SER A 155 31.22 22.22 -6.70
CA SER A 155 31.49 23.11 -5.56
C SER A 155 31.84 22.35 -4.28
N LYS A 156 31.55 21.05 -4.22
CA LYS A 156 31.64 20.19 -3.03
C LYS A 156 30.76 20.66 -1.86
N ARG A 157 29.76 21.50 -2.14
CA ARG A 157 28.77 21.93 -1.16
C ARG A 157 27.74 20.84 -0.94
N THR A 158 27.46 20.53 0.33
CA THR A 158 26.46 19.52 0.72
C THR A 158 25.26 20.18 1.40
N TYR A 159 24.07 19.76 0.98
CA TYR A 159 22.77 20.17 1.48
C TYR A 159 22.15 19.00 2.24
N SER A 160 21.84 19.20 3.53
CA SER A 160 21.23 18.18 4.37
C SER A 160 19.74 18.45 4.53
N PHE A 161 18.93 17.41 4.32
CA PHE A 161 17.47 17.44 4.40
C PHE A 161 16.97 16.38 5.38
N LEU A 162 15.93 16.74 6.12
CA LEU A 162 15.09 15.79 6.85
C LEU A 162 13.70 15.79 6.23
N ALA A 163 13.49 14.94 5.21
CA ALA A 163 12.20 14.79 4.55
C ALA A 163 11.21 14.12 5.50
N LYS A 164 9.99 14.65 5.61
CA LYS A 164 8.93 14.12 6.48
C LYS A 164 7.74 13.67 5.67
N SER A 165 7.10 12.57 6.06
CA SER A 165 5.89 12.09 5.42
C SER A 165 4.80 13.16 5.48
N VAL A 166 4.10 13.36 4.36
CA VAL A 166 2.91 14.22 4.29
C VAL A 166 1.67 13.56 4.92
N LYS A 167 1.73 12.26 5.19
CA LYS A 167 0.61 11.51 5.77
C LYS A 167 0.40 11.96 7.22
N THR A 168 -0.86 12.18 7.54
CA THR A 168 -1.36 12.40 8.90
C THR A 168 -2.04 11.13 9.42
N GLU A 169 -2.40 11.11 10.70
CA GLU A 169 -3.21 10.03 11.29
C GLU A 169 -4.59 9.87 10.60
N THR A 170 -5.09 10.94 9.98
CA THR A 170 -6.36 10.98 9.24
C THR A 170 -6.22 10.58 7.78
N THR A 171 -4.99 10.50 7.24
CA THR A 171 -4.78 10.14 5.84
C THR A 171 -5.10 8.65 5.64
N LEU A 172 -6.08 8.35 4.79
CA LEU A 172 -6.49 6.98 4.49
C LEU A 172 -5.35 6.16 3.89
N SER A 173 -5.38 4.86 4.18
CA SER A 173 -4.50 3.91 3.51
C SER A 173 -4.91 3.72 2.05
N PRO A 174 -3.98 3.31 1.17
CA PRO A 174 -4.30 2.91 -0.20
C PRO A 174 -5.46 1.92 -0.32
N ARG A 175 -5.54 0.93 0.59
CA ARG A 175 -6.61 -0.08 0.58
C ARG A 175 -7.96 0.52 0.97
N ASP A 176 -7.99 1.43 1.95
CA ASP A 176 -9.22 2.09 2.38
C ASP A 176 -9.77 3.02 1.30
N VAL A 177 -8.91 3.77 0.60
CA VAL A 177 -9.32 4.62 -0.53
C VAL A 177 -9.95 3.80 -1.64
N LEU A 178 -9.36 2.65 -2.00
CA LEU A 178 -9.94 1.77 -3.01
C LEU A 178 -11.24 1.11 -2.54
N ALA A 179 -11.39 0.82 -1.25
CA ALA A 179 -12.66 0.36 -0.70
C ALA A 179 -13.75 1.43 -0.88
N ARG A 180 -13.46 2.71 -0.58
CA ARG A 180 -14.38 3.83 -0.80
C ARG A 180 -14.72 4.03 -2.28
N LEU A 181 -13.72 3.93 -3.16
CA LEU A 181 -13.93 3.99 -4.59
C LEU A 181 -14.84 2.85 -5.06
N SER A 182 -14.62 1.63 -4.58
CA SER A 182 -15.43 0.46 -4.94
C SER A 182 -16.88 0.57 -4.45
N GLU A 183 -17.11 1.16 -3.28
CA GLU A 183 -18.44 1.41 -2.75
C GLU A 183 -19.18 2.48 -3.57
N THR A 184 -18.48 3.53 -3.99
CA THR A 184 -19.05 4.67 -4.71
C THR A 184 -19.28 4.35 -6.20
N GLU A 185 -18.35 3.65 -6.84
CA GLU A 185 -18.37 3.30 -8.27
C GLU A 185 -18.78 1.83 -8.50
N ILE A 186 -19.77 1.34 -7.77
CA ILE A 186 -20.16 -0.07 -7.79
C ILE A 186 -20.52 -0.59 -9.20
N GLU A 187 -21.15 0.24 -10.03
CA GLU A 187 -21.54 -0.12 -11.40
C GLU A 187 -20.33 -0.25 -12.34
N LEU A 188 -19.38 0.69 -12.26
CA LEU A 188 -18.14 0.63 -13.02
C LEU A 188 -17.28 -0.57 -12.59
N ILE A 189 -17.10 -0.75 -11.28
CA ILE A 189 -16.32 -1.88 -10.78
C ILE A 189 -17.04 -3.19 -11.11
N GLY A 190 -18.37 -3.23 -11.08
CA GLY A 190 -19.16 -4.37 -11.50
C GLY A 190 -19.02 -4.70 -12.99
N SER A 191 -18.96 -3.69 -13.87
CA SER A 191 -18.81 -3.91 -15.32
C SER A 191 -17.41 -4.41 -15.71
N LEU A 192 -16.41 -4.13 -14.87
CA LEU A 192 -15.03 -4.63 -15.01
C LEU A 192 -14.79 -5.92 -14.22
N ARG A 193 -15.84 -6.68 -13.92
CA ARG A 193 -15.72 -7.97 -13.24
C ARG A 193 -16.32 -9.08 -14.06
N GLU A 194 -15.57 -10.16 -14.17
CA GLU A 194 -16.03 -11.43 -14.70
C GLU A 194 -15.80 -12.50 -13.64
N GLU A 195 -16.88 -13.14 -13.20
CA GLU A 195 -16.89 -14.03 -12.03
C GLU A 195 -16.33 -13.38 -10.75
N ASN A 196 -15.09 -13.70 -10.37
CA ASN A 196 -14.38 -13.14 -9.21
C ASN A 196 -13.08 -12.41 -9.59
N VAL A 197 -12.87 -12.16 -10.88
CA VAL A 197 -11.67 -11.51 -11.40
C VAL A 197 -12.00 -10.09 -11.84
N PHE A 198 -11.15 -9.13 -11.47
CA PHE A 198 -11.20 -7.78 -12.00
C PHE A 198 -10.45 -7.74 -13.34
N LEU A 199 -11.11 -7.24 -14.38
CA LEU A 199 -10.61 -7.16 -15.75
C LEU A 199 -9.90 -5.82 -16.01
N GLY A 200 -8.94 -5.50 -15.16
CA GLY A 200 -8.13 -4.31 -15.28
C GLY A 200 -7.04 -4.26 -14.23
N GLU A 201 -6.29 -3.18 -14.28
CA GLU A 201 -5.27 -2.83 -13.30
C GLU A 201 -5.53 -1.43 -12.74
N ILE A 202 -4.89 -1.14 -11.62
CA ILE A 202 -5.08 0.12 -10.90
C ILE A 202 -3.73 0.80 -10.67
N ARG A 203 -3.66 2.06 -11.09
CA ARG A 203 -2.59 3.00 -10.74
C ARG A 203 -3.10 3.93 -9.64
N LEU A 204 -2.56 3.81 -8.44
CA LEU A 204 -2.95 4.59 -7.27
C LEU A 204 -1.79 5.46 -6.80
N ARG A 205 -1.98 6.77 -6.70
CA ARG A 205 -0.91 7.70 -6.33
C ARG A 205 -1.38 8.70 -5.28
N LEU A 206 -0.74 8.70 -4.11
CA LEU A 206 -0.83 9.78 -3.14
C LEU A 206 -0.19 11.05 -3.73
N ILE A 207 -0.91 12.15 -3.62
CA ILE A 207 -0.53 13.49 -4.06
C ILE A 207 -0.74 14.42 -2.87
N SER A 208 0.25 15.27 -2.59
CA SER A 208 0.10 16.34 -1.61
C SER A 208 0.17 17.68 -2.32
N SER A 209 -0.77 18.57 -2.02
CA SER A 209 -0.83 19.92 -2.56
C SER A 209 -1.46 20.85 -1.52
N GLU A 210 -0.82 21.99 -1.26
CA GLU A 210 -1.30 23.02 -0.33
C GLU A 210 -1.68 22.45 1.06
N GLY A 211 -0.87 21.52 1.57
CA GLY A 211 -1.10 20.88 2.88
C GLY A 211 -2.26 19.89 2.91
N LYS A 212 -2.86 19.56 1.76
CA LYS A 212 -3.92 18.55 1.63
C LYS A 212 -3.43 17.34 0.86
N ASN A 213 -3.92 16.18 1.28
CA ASN A 213 -3.61 14.89 0.66
C ASN A 213 -4.76 14.43 -0.22
N TYR A 214 -4.43 13.92 -1.39
CA TYR A 214 -5.35 13.39 -2.39
C TYR A 214 -4.82 12.07 -2.92
N TYR A 215 -5.72 11.23 -3.41
CA TYR A 215 -5.33 10.07 -4.20
C TYR A 215 -5.79 10.24 -5.64
N TYR A 216 -4.87 10.10 -6.57
CA TYR A 216 -5.21 9.78 -7.95
C TYR A 216 -5.40 8.27 -8.06
N ALA A 217 -6.53 7.81 -8.61
CA ALA A 217 -6.75 6.42 -8.98
C ALA A 217 -7.07 6.34 -10.47
N GLY A 218 -6.23 5.68 -11.25
CA GLY A 218 -6.49 5.33 -12.66
C GLY A 218 -6.80 3.85 -12.76
N ILE A 219 -7.98 3.53 -13.28
CA ILE A 219 -8.37 2.16 -13.63
C ILE A 219 -8.15 2.01 -15.14
N VAL A 220 -7.31 1.05 -15.54
CA VAL A 220 -7.06 0.71 -16.94
C VAL A 220 -7.67 -0.66 -17.21
N ASP A 221 -8.63 -0.72 -18.14
CA ASP A 221 -9.24 -1.98 -18.53
C ASP A 221 -8.40 -2.72 -19.59
N ARG A 222 -8.79 -3.96 -19.92
CA ARG A 222 -8.13 -4.79 -20.95
C ARG A 222 -8.21 -4.25 -22.39
N LYS A 223 -8.95 -3.16 -22.60
CA LYS A 223 -9.11 -2.49 -23.89
C LYS A 223 -8.43 -1.12 -23.88
N ASN A 224 -7.58 -0.85 -22.89
CA ASN A 224 -6.86 0.40 -22.66
C ASN A 224 -7.76 1.61 -22.36
N ASN A 225 -9.05 1.42 -22.06
CA ASN A 225 -9.87 2.52 -21.57
C ASN A 225 -9.41 2.87 -20.15
N VAL A 226 -9.23 4.17 -19.91
CA VAL A 226 -8.82 4.70 -18.63
C VAL A 226 -9.98 5.42 -17.96
N ARG A 227 -10.23 5.10 -16.69
CA ARG A 227 -11.11 5.84 -15.79
C ARG A 227 -10.29 6.38 -14.64
N SER A 228 -10.14 7.70 -14.61
CA SER A 228 -9.32 8.41 -13.62
C SER A 228 -10.18 9.12 -12.60
N PHE A 229 -9.78 9.03 -11.34
CA PHE A 229 -10.45 9.63 -10.19
C PHE A 229 -9.44 10.44 -9.39
N LEU A 230 -9.88 11.60 -8.91
CA LEU A 230 -9.22 12.31 -7.82
C LEU A 230 -10.07 12.12 -6.57
N LEU A 231 -9.52 11.54 -5.53
CA LEU A 231 -10.19 11.28 -4.26
C LEU A 231 -9.56 12.13 -3.16
N ASP A 232 -10.41 12.62 -2.26
CA ASP A 232 -9.98 13.23 -1.01
C ASP A 232 -9.24 12.22 -0.13
N GLY A 233 -8.06 12.58 0.37
CA GLY A 233 -7.17 11.66 1.07
C GLY A 233 -7.60 11.26 2.48
N GLU A 234 -8.56 11.96 3.09
CA GLU A 234 -9.05 11.66 4.45
C GLU A 234 -10.42 10.96 4.42
N THR A 235 -11.27 11.32 3.47
CA THR A 235 -12.65 10.82 3.37
C THR A 235 -12.83 9.77 2.28
N GLY A 236 -11.95 9.74 1.27
CA GLY A 236 -12.12 8.92 0.07
C GLY A 236 -13.25 9.42 -0.84
N LYS A 237 -13.78 10.63 -0.62
CA LYS A 237 -14.80 11.24 -1.49
C LYS A 237 -14.19 11.54 -2.87
N ILE A 238 -14.89 11.17 -3.93
CA ILE A 238 -14.51 11.52 -5.30
C ILE A 238 -14.71 13.02 -5.51
N LEU A 239 -13.63 13.72 -5.87
CA LEU A 239 -13.58 15.15 -6.15
C LEU A 239 -13.63 15.45 -7.65
N ALA A 240 -13.06 14.57 -8.46
CA ALA A 240 -13.09 14.69 -9.92
C ALA A 240 -13.06 13.31 -10.59
N LYS A 241 -13.60 13.24 -11.81
CA LYS A 241 -13.60 12.07 -12.68
C LYS A 241 -13.16 12.46 -14.09
N ARG A 242 -12.46 11.58 -14.78
CA ARG A 242 -12.11 11.73 -16.19
C ARG A 242 -12.11 10.38 -16.89
N GLU A 243 -12.55 10.37 -18.14
CA GLU A 243 -12.48 9.22 -19.03
C GLU A 243 -11.51 9.55 -20.18
N SER A 244 -10.68 8.58 -20.56
CA SER A 244 -9.77 8.67 -21.70
C SER A 244 -9.45 7.28 -22.24
N ASN A 245 -8.65 7.23 -23.31
CA ASN A 245 -8.07 6.00 -23.85
C ASN A 245 -6.54 6.13 -23.79
N GLU A 246 -5.83 5.05 -23.48
CA GLU A 246 -4.38 4.98 -23.65
C GLU A 246 -4.08 4.51 -25.08
N ASP A 247 -3.45 5.40 -25.85
CA ASP A 247 -2.99 5.16 -27.22
C ASP A 247 -1.77 4.22 -27.25
#